data_AF-A0A7X6PXC6-F1
#
_entry.id   AF-A0A7X6PXC6-F1
#
_cell.length_a   1.000
_cell.length_b   1.000
_cell.length_c   1.000
_cell.angle_alpha   90.00
_cell.angle_beta   90.00
_cell.angle_gamma   90.00
#
_symmetry.space_group_name_H-M   'P 1'
#
loop_
_entity.id
_entity.type
_entity.pdbx_description
1 polymer ?
#
loop_
_entity_poly.entity_id
_entity_poly.type
_entity_poly.pdbx_seq_one_letter_code
_entity_poly.pdbx_strand_id
1 'polypeptide(L)' 'CVLAMGNMFIAAASFGVMSGWTHTTVRDLFPNPEIKKQFKIPDGNDVYAAAFFGYPLGEPKDRGHRKEGTVTVI' A
#
# COMPACT_ATOMS: atom_id res chain seq x y z
N CYS A 1 -0.80 11.17 -1.51
CA CYS A 1 -1.09 9.75 -1.82
C CYS A 1 -0.62 8.78 -0.73
N VAL A 2 0.65 8.82 -0.28
CA VAL A 2 1.18 7.85 0.70
C VAL A 2 0.47 7.90 2.07
N LEU A 3 0.14 9.09 2.58
CA LEU A 3 -0.63 9.24 3.82
C LEU A 3 -2.02 8.58 3.73
N ALA A 4 -2.70 8.74 2.59
CA ALA A 4 -4.01 8.12 2.37
C ALA A 4 -3.90 6.58 2.38
N MET A 5 -2.88 6.02 1.75
CA MET A 5 -2.63 4.57 1.78
C MET A 5 -2.29 4.08 3.19
N GLY A 6 -1.51 4.84 3.94
CA GLY A 6 -1.23 4.56 5.36
C GLY A 6 -2.51 4.48 6.19
N ASN A 7 -3.43 5.42 6.00
CA ASN A 7 -4.73 5.39 6.67
C ASN A 7 -5.56 4.18 6.25
N MET A 8 -5.55 3.80 4.97
CA MET A 8 -6.23 2.58 4.49
C MET A 8 -5.67 1.32 5.15
N PHE A 9 -4.36 1.23 5.38
CA PHE A 9 -3.74 0.10 6.09
C PHE A 9 -4.16 0.03 7.56
N ILE A 10 -4.20 1.17 8.24
CA ILE A 10 -4.67 1.24 9.64
C ILE A 10 -6.14 0.82 9.71
N ALA A 11 -6.99 1.34 8.81
CA ALA A 11 -8.39 0.98 8.74
C ALA A 11 -8.57 -0.53 8.46
N ALA A 12 -7.87 -1.07 7.46
CA ALA A 12 -7.90 -2.49 7.13
C ALA A 12 -7.54 -3.36 8.34
N ALA A 13 -6.45 -3.04 9.05
CA ALA A 13 -6.03 -3.77 10.24
C ALA A 13 -7.10 -3.76 11.34
N SER A 14 -7.81 -2.64 11.51
CA SER A 14 -8.89 -2.52 12.50
C SER A 14 -10.11 -3.41 12.19
N PHE A 15 -10.30 -3.81 10.93
CA PHE A 15 -11.34 -4.74 10.49
C PHE A 15 -10.85 -6.20 10.33
N GLY A 16 -9.63 -6.51 10.76
CA GLY A 16 -9.04 -7.84 10.55
C GLY A 16 -8.69 -8.13 9.08
N VAL A 17 -8.62 -7.09 8.24
CA VAL A 17 -8.20 -7.19 6.84
C VAL A 17 -6.69 -7.00 6.76
N MET A 18 -6.00 -7.95 6.15
CA MET A 18 -4.58 -7.78 5.84
C MET A 18 -4.39 -6.88 4.63
N SER A 19 -3.35 -6.06 4.70
CA SER A 19 -2.94 -5.20 3.61
C SER A 19 -1.44 -5.25 3.38
N GLY A 20 -1.03 -4.95 2.15
CA GLY A 20 0.39 -4.83 1.81
C GLY A 20 0.62 -3.89 0.64
N TRP A 21 1.71 -3.14 0.73
CA TRP A 21 2.14 -2.20 -0.29
C TRP A 21 2.71 -2.93 -1.51
N THR A 22 2.26 -2.56 -2.72
CA THR A 22 2.72 -3.16 -3.98
C THR A 22 3.44 -2.16 -4.85
N HIS A 23 4.72 -1.92 -4.55
CA HIS A 23 5.51 -0.93 -5.29
C HIS A 23 5.72 -1.32 -6.77
N THR A 24 5.82 -2.61 -7.08
CA THR A 24 5.96 -3.12 -8.46
C THR A 24 4.75 -2.78 -9.31
N THR A 25 3.54 -2.79 -8.75
CA THR A 25 2.33 -2.37 -9.50
C THR A 25 2.46 -0.91 -9.94
N VAL A 26 2.93 -0.03 -9.07
CA VAL A 26 3.14 1.38 -9.41
C VAL A 26 4.25 1.55 -10.45
N ARG A 27 5.39 0.91 -10.20
CA ARG A 27 6.62 1.10 -10.98
C ARG A 27 6.58 0.42 -12.36
N ASP A 28 6.00 -0.76 -12.46
CA ASP A 28 6.14 -1.63 -13.64
C ASP A 28 4.88 -1.63 -14.51
N LEU A 29 3.70 -1.53 -13.90
CA LEU A 29 2.43 -1.64 -14.61
C LEU A 29 1.89 -0.27 -15.07
N PHE A 30 1.84 0.69 -14.16
CA PHE A 30 1.22 1.99 -14.42
C PHE A 30 2.03 3.00 -15.24
N PRO A 31 3.31 2.84 -15.60
CA PRO A 31 3.91 3.65 -16.66
C PRO A 31 3.28 3.40 -18.04
N ASN A 32 2.63 2.25 -18.24
CA ASN A 32 1.97 1.91 -19.50
C ASN A 32 0.65 2.70 -19.65
N PRO A 33 0.52 3.60 -20.66
CA PRO A 33 -0.69 4.41 -20.86
C PRO A 33 -1.95 3.59 -21.14
N GLU A 34 -1.83 2.46 -21.84
CA GLU A 34 -2.98 1.60 -22.13
C GLU A 34 -3.53 0.96 -20.86
N ILE A 35 -2.66 0.63 -19.90
CA ILE A 35 -3.08 0.12 -18.60
C ILE A 35 -3.77 1.20 -17.77
N LYS A 36 -3.24 2.43 -17.75
CA LYS A 36 -3.94 3.56 -17.09
C LYS A 36 -5.36 3.74 -17.64
N LYS A 37 -5.50 3.67 -18.97
CA LYS A 37 -6.80 3.78 -19.66
C LYS A 37 -7.73 2.62 -19.29
N GLN A 38 -7.24 1.39 -19.26
CA GLN A 38 -8.02 0.21 -18.85
C GLN A 38 -8.54 0.35 -17.41
N PHE A 39 -7.72 0.86 -16.49
CA PHE A 39 -8.08 1.13 -15.10
C PHE A 39 -8.85 2.43 -14.89
N LYS A 40 -9.19 3.16 -15.97
CA LYS A 40 -9.93 4.42 -15.94
C LYS A 40 -9.30 5.46 -15.03
N ILE A 41 -7.96 5.51 -15.00
CA ILE A 41 -7.24 6.56 -14.29
C ILE A 41 -7.51 7.90 -15.02
N PRO A 42 -7.97 8.95 -14.32
CA PRO A 42 -8.27 10.24 -14.96
C PRO A 42 -7.06 10.86 -15.65
N ASP A 43 -7.31 11.61 -16.73
CA ASP A 43 -6.26 12.38 -17.40
C ASP A 43 -5.63 13.40 -16.44
N GLY A 44 -4.31 13.55 -16.52
CA GLY A 44 -3.54 14.39 -15.61
C GLY A 44 -3.23 13.75 -14.24
N ASN A 45 -3.75 12.55 -13.96
CA ASN A 45 -3.44 11.82 -12.73
C ASN A 45 -2.44 10.68 -12.98
N ASP A 46 -1.59 10.47 -11.98
CA ASP A 46 -0.67 9.34 -11.92
C ASP A 46 -0.99 8.42 -10.74
N VAL A 47 -0.59 7.16 -10.89
CA VAL A 47 -0.64 6.19 -9.80
C VAL A 47 0.65 6.28 -9.01
N TYR A 48 0.55 6.62 -7.71
CA TYR A 48 1.71 6.76 -6.83
C TYR A 48 1.78 5.69 -5.73
N ALA A 49 0.66 5.02 -5.46
CA ALA A 49 0.55 4.02 -4.42
C ALA A 49 -0.42 2.94 -4.89
N ALA A 50 -0.06 1.68 -4.63
CA ALA A 50 -0.90 0.53 -4.87
C ALA A 50 -0.74 -0.43 -3.69
N ALA A 51 -1.80 -1.19 -3.42
CA ALA A 51 -1.80 -2.18 -2.36
C ALA A 51 -2.81 -3.30 -2.65
N PHE A 52 -2.59 -4.45 -2.02
CA PHE A 52 -3.60 -5.49 -1.89
C PHE A 52 -4.29 -5.40 -0.54
N PHE A 53 -5.54 -5.85 -0.51
CA PHE A 53 -6.35 -6.00 0.69
C PHE A 53 -7.07 -7.35 0.62
N GLY A 54 -7.07 -8.10 1.72
CA GLY A 54 -7.71 -9.41 1.76
C GLY A 54 -7.65 -10.06 3.13
N TYR A 55 -8.40 -11.14 3.30
CA TYR A 55 -8.35 -11.93 4.52
C TYR A 55 -7.13 -12.86 4.52
N PRO A 56 -6.47 -13.04 5.68
CA PRO A 56 -5.39 -14.01 5.80
C PRO A 56 -5.86 -15.42 5.45
N LEU A 57 -4.99 -16.20 4.79
CA LEU A 57 -5.17 -17.66 4.66
C LEU A 57 -4.74 -18.44 5.91
N GLY A 58 -4.20 -17.73 6.92
CA GLY A 58 -3.74 -18.29 8.18
C GLY A 58 -3.20 -17.19 9.10
N GLU A 59 -2.62 -17.58 10.23
CA GLU A 59 -2.14 -16.62 11.23
C GLU A 59 -1.10 -15.65 10.66
N PRO A 60 -1.25 -14.32 10.90
CA PRO A 60 -0.24 -13.34 10.51
C PRO A 60 1.11 -13.65 11.16
N LYS A 61 2.18 -13.61 10.37
CA LYS A 61 3.54 -13.69 10.90
C LYS A 61 3.85 -12.45 11.72
N ASP A 62 4.49 -12.65 12.87
CA ASP A 62 5.07 -11.55 13.64
C ASP A 62 6.13 -10.82 12.78
N ARG A 63 6.07 -9.49 12.79
CA ARG A 63 6.99 -8.61 12.05
C ARG A 63 8.17 -8.15 12.89
N GLY A 64 8.26 -8.59 14.14
CA GLY A 64 9.33 -8.24 15.07
C GLY A 64 9.30 -6.77 15.49
N HIS A 65 10.27 -6.40 16.32
CA HIS A 65 10.39 -5.04 16.83
C HIS A 65 10.83 -4.06 15.74
N ARG A 66 10.41 -2.80 15.87
CA ARG A 66 10.91 -1.70 15.03
C ARG A 66 12.39 -1.45 15.34
N LYS A 67 13.14 -0.95 14.34
CA LYS A 67 14.57 -0.64 14.46
C LYS A 67 14.83 0.33 15.63
N GLU A 68 15.79 -0.01 16.47
CA GLU A 68 16.22 0.85 17.58
C GLU A 68 16.89 2.14 17.08
N GLY A 69 16.84 3.20 17.90
CA GLY A 69 17.44 4.50 17.57
C GLY A 69 16.73 5.30 16.47
N THR A 70 15.55 4.86 16.01
CA THR A 70 14.79 5.58 14.96
C THR A 70 14.14 6.88 15.46
N VAL A 71 13.98 7.02 16.78
CA VAL A 71 13.40 8.22 17.43
C VAL A 71 14.50 8.95 18.18
N THR A 72 14.65 10.25 17.94
CA THR A 72 15.51 11.15 18.72
C THR A 72 14.60 12.12 19.48
N VAL A 73 14.67 12.08 20.81
CA VAL A 73 13.97 13.02 21.69
C VAL A 73 14.93 14.17 21.99
N ILE A 74 14.49 15.40 21.74
CA ILE A 74 15.24 16.65 21.95
C ILE A 74 14.56 17.42 23.08
#